data_AF-A0A252BMX6-F1
#
_entry.id   AF-A0A252BMX6-F1
#
_cell.length_a   1.000
_cell.length_b   1.000
_cell.length_c   1.000
_cell.angle_alpha   90.00
_cell.angle_beta   90.00
_cell.angle_gamma   90.00
#
_symmetry.space_group_name_H-M   'P 1'
#
loop_
_entity.id
_entity.type
_entity.pdbx_description
1 polymer ?
#
loop_
_entity_poly.entity_id
_entity_poly.type
_entity_poly.pdbx_seq_one_letter_code
_entity_poly.pdbx_strand_id
1 'polypeptide(L)'
;KFVPARMLVNGRSIFYDTSITSYDYYHIETADHSVIMADGMLTESYLDTGNRRAFRQNNAVVSIPLSRDLSWDDAAAPLTVSREAVEPIYRQIEGRAKEQNCPVQTAPQPLTYDSDLHLVTDTGAVLHQIREHNGRVMFMIPAGVKSVRIVSNASRPCDVVGPFVDDRRTLGVLVGDVKLYEGNATTTLTAYLHQADLSGWNNVEDSTMRWTDGSAHLDLGRRPLGSIALMALQIHAGGPYLLADTAFEKSALHA
;
A
#
# COMPACT_ATOMS: atom_id res chain seq x y z
N LYS A 1 -15.56 -14.20 14.81
CA LYS A 1 -14.58 -13.88 13.74
C LYS A 1 -13.45 -13.10 14.37
N PHE A 2 -12.21 -13.39 14.04
CA PHE A 2 -11.08 -12.55 14.42
C PHE A 2 -10.98 -11.34 13.50
N VAL A 3 -10.67 -10.18 14.08
CA VAL A 3 -10.42 -8.92 13.36
C VAL A 3 -9.04 -8.45 13.76
N PRO A 4 -8.12 -8.20 12.81
CA PRO A 4 -6.82 -7.66 13.15
C PRO A 4 -6.94 -6.32 13.89
N ALA A 5 -6.26 -6.18 15.04
CA ALA A 5 -6.32 -4.96 15.85
C ALA A 5 -5.93 -3.70 15.06
N ARG A 6 -4.98 -3.82 14.11
CA ARG A 6 -4.58 -2.74 13.18
C ARG A 6 -5.74 -2.14 12.38
N MET A 7 -6.83 -2.89 12.21
CA MET A 7 -8.02 -2.43 11.49
C MET A 7 -9.00 -1.64 12.37
N LEU A 8 -8.78 -1.64 13.68
CA LEU A 8 -9.61 -0.97 14.68
C LEU A 8 -8.94 0.29 15.26
N VAL A 9 -7.73 0.64 14.80
CA VAL A 9 -6.97 1.82 15.23
C VAL A 9 -7.74 3.09 14.88
N ASN A 10 -8.30 3.77 15.87
CA ASN A 10 -9.13 4.97 15.68
C ASN A 10 -8.43 6.28 16.09
N GLY A 11 -7.15 6.22 16.48
CA GLY A 11 -6.37 7.38 16.90
C GLY A 11 -6.84 8.02 18.21
N ARG A 12 -7.70 7.33 18.97
CA ARG A 12 -8.25 7.75 20.27
C ARG A 12 -8.10 6.64 21.30
N SER A 13 -9.06 5.73 21.37
CA SER A 13 -9.06 4.61 22.33
C SER A 13 -8.20 3.43 21.87
N ILE A 14 -7.93 3.31 20.56
CA ILE A 14 -7.00 2.34 19.99
C ILE A 14 -6.03 3.11 19.09
N PHE A 15 -4.76 3.13 19.46
CA PHE A 15 -3.70 3.88 18.79
C PHE A 15 -2.34 3.22 18.97
N TYR A 16 -1.37 3.59 18.14
CA TYR A 16 0.01 3.16 18.29
C TYR A 16 0.69 4.05 19.34
N ASP A 17 1.01 3.48 20.50
CA ASP A 17 1.84 4.16 21.49
C ASP A 17 3.32 3.90 21.19
N THR A 18 3.99 4.91 20.65
CA THR A 18 5.43 4.85 20.32
C THR A 18 6.33 5.34 21.47
N SER A 19 5.74 5.75 22.60
CA SER A 19 6.51 6.14 23.79
C SER A 19 7.08 4.93 24.53
N ILE A 20 6.43 3.77 24.40
CA ILE A 20 6.88 2.50 24.95
C ILE A 20 7.83 1.85 23.94
N THR A 21 9.12 1.93 24.23
CA THR A 21 10.18 1.45 23.32
C THR A 21 10.69 0.05 23.64
N SER A 22 10.31 -0.50 24.80
CA SER A 22 10.66 -1.84 25.24
C SER A 22 9.55 -2.42 26.12
N TYR A 23 9.16 -3.65 25.84
CA TYR A 23 8.17 -4.40 26.61
C TYR A 23 8.39 -5.90 26.40
N ASP A 24 7.99 -6.69 27.39
CA ASP A 24 7.93 -8.15 27.25
C ASP A 24 6.61 -8.53 26.60
N TYR A 25 6.66 -9.45 25.63
CA TYR A 25 5.46 -10.02 25.02
C TYR A 25 5.56 -11.54 25.03
N TYR A 26 4.42 -12.18 25.26
CA TYR A 26 4.33 -13.63 25.37
C TYR A 26 3.34 -14.15 24.33
N HIS A 27 3.72 -15.22 23.64
CA HIS A 27 2.80 -15.99 22.80
C HIS A 27 2.29 -17.17 23.60
N ILE A 28 0.96 -17.23 23.81
CA ILE A 28 0.31 -18.31 24.54
C ILE A 28 -0.25 -19.28 23.52
N GLU A 29 0.29 -20.49 23.46
CA GLU A 29 -0.23 -21.58 22.62
C GLU A 29 -1.05 -22.56 23.47
N THR A 30 -2.16 -23.01 22.92
CA THR A 30 -3.04 -24.03 23.49
C THR A 30 -3.06 -25.28 22.62
N ALA A 31 -3.58 -26.40 23.14
CA ALA A 31 -3.64 -27.67 22.39
C ALA A 31 -4.34 -27.49 21.04
N ASP A 32 -5.51 -26.86 21.06
CA ASP A 32 -6.22 -26.36 19.87
C ASP A 32 -6.19 -24.83 19.89
N HIS A 33 -6.14 -24.20 18.71
CA HIS A 33 -6.25 -22.74 18.63
C HIS A 33 -7.52 -22.29 19.36
N SER A 34 -7.39 -21.30 20.25
CA SER A 34 -8.45 -20.93 21.19
C SER A 34 -8.63 -19.42 21.28
N VAL A 35 -9.82 -19.01 21.69
CA VAL A 35 -10.07 -17.63 22.15
C VAL A 35 -9.71 -17.58 23.63
N ILE A 36 -8.78 -16.71 24.00
CA ILE A 36 -8.36 -16.46 25.38
C ILE A 36 -8.74 -15.05 25.81
N MET A 37 -8.69 -14.78 27.12
CA MET A 37 -8.91 -13.44 27.67
C MET A 37 -7.58 -12.86 28.17
N ALA A 38 -7.21 -11.70 27.65
CA ALA A 38 -6.05 -10.93 28.09
C ALA A 38 -6.52 -9.52 28.46
N ASP A 39 -6.25 -9.09 29.70
CA ASP A 39 -6.63 -7.77 30.23
C ASP A 39 -8.11 -7.41 30.00
N GLY A 40 -8.99 -8.40 30.12
CA GLY A 40 -10.43 -8.23 29.93
C GLY A 40 -10.90 -8.18 28.47
N MET A 41 -10.01 -8.38 27.50
CA MET A 41 -10.32 -8.46 26.07
C MET A 41 -10.16 -9.90 25.55
N LEU A 42 -11.13 -10.36 24.74
CA LEU A 42 -11.00 -11.62 24.03
C LEU A 42 -10.01 -11.47 22.87
N THR A 43 -9.02 -12.36 22.81
CA THR A 43 -7.99 -12.41 21.78
C THR A 43 -7.71 -13.84 21.34
N GLU A 44 -7.01 -14.00 20.23
CA GLU A 44 -6.51 -15.31 19.80
C GLU A 44 -5.35 -15.79 20.68
N SER A 45 -5.27 -17.10 20.90
CA SER A 45 -4.01 -17.78 21.22
C SER A 45 -3.05 -17.73 20.02
N TYR A 46 -1.79 -18.11 20.20
CA TYR A 46 -0.86 -18.26 19.09
C TYR A 46 -1.29 -19.39 18.14
N LEU A 47 -1.50 -19.07 16.86
CA LEU A 47 -1.68 -20.04 15.77
C LEU A 47 -0.34 -20.31 15.10
N ASP A 48 0.14 -21.55 15.20
CA ASP A 48 1.43 -21.95 14.64
C ASP A 48 1.34 -22.27 13.14
N THR A 49 1.45 -21.24 12.31
CA THR A 49 1.36 -21.33 10.84
C THR A 49 2.70 -21.58 10.14
N GLY A 50 3.71 -22.07 10.87
CA GLY A 50 5.08 -22.21 10.36
C GLY A 50 6.05 -21.10 10.80
N ASN A 51 5.53 -20.09 11.48
CA ASN A 51 6.27 -18.92 11.94
C ASN A 51 7.05 -19.13 13.26
N ARG A 52 6.90 -20.29 13.91
CA ARG A 52 7.58 -20.60 15.19
C ARG A 52 9.10 -20.47 15.15
N ARG A 53 9.72 -20.62 13.96
CA ARG A 53 11.18 -20.45 13.78
C ARG A 53 11.66 -19.00 13.94
N ALA A 54 10.75 -18.01 13.89
CA ALA A 54 11.09 -16.61 14.07
C ALA A 54 11.31 -16.21 15.55
N PHE A 55 10.92 -17.07 16.50
CA PHE A 55 11.12 -16.80 17.93
C PHE A 55 12.58 -17.03 18.33
N ARG A 56 13.27 -15.96 18.73
CA ARG A 56 14.62 -16.06 19.33
C ARG A 56 14.49 -16.56 20.77
N GLN A 57 15.04 -17.73 21.06
CA GLN A 57 15.21 -18.20 22.44
C GLN A 57 16.55 -17.71 22.99
N ASN A 58 16.53 -16.92 24.06
CA ASN A 58 17.73 -16.57 24.83
C ASN A 58 18.00 -17.50 26.02
N ASN A 59 17.16 -18.52 26.27
CA ASN A 59 17.33 -19.44 27.41
C ASN A 59 17.39 -20.91 26.98
N ALA A 60 18.37 -21.63 27.52
CA ALA A 60 18.82 -22.96 27.14
C ALA A 60 17.96 -24.14 27.66
N VAL A 61 16.65 -23.96 27.88
CA VAL A 61 15.82 -25.01 28.47
C VAL A 61 14.50 -25.11 27.71
N VAL A 62 14.22 -26.31 27.19
CA VAL A 62 13.05 -26.75 26.39
C VAL A 62 13.22 -26.59 24.87
N SER A 63 13.45 -27.73 24.21
CA SER A 63 13.32 -27.87 22.75
C SER A 63 11.89 -27.56 22.34
N ILE A 64 11.70 -26.55 21.49
CA ILE A 64 10.38 -26.30 20.92
C ILE A 64 10.02 -27.50 20.02
N PRO A 65 8.85 -28.14 20.20
CA PRO A 65 8.39 -29.16 19.26
C PRO A 65 8.34 -28.59 17.83
N LEU A 66 8.52 -29.47 16.84
CA LEU A 66 8.39 -29.14 15.42
C LEU A 66 7.15 -28.29 15.16
N SER A 67 7.27 -27.32 14.25
CA SER A 67 6.13 -26.51 13.79
C SER A 67 4.95 -27.42 13.43
N ARG A 68 3.74 -26.98 13.78
CA ARG A 68 2.50 -27.68 13.44
C ARG A 68 2.01 -27.34 12.04
N ASP A 69 2.54 -26.27 11.44
CA ASP A 69 2.20 -25.78 10.10
C ASP A 69 0.67 -25.71 9.88
N LEU A 70 -0.04 -25.17 10.87
CA LEU A 70 -1.49 -25.00 10.86
C LEU A 70 -1.92 -23.95 9.83
N SER A 71 -3.19 -23.99 9.44
CA SER A 71 -3.81 -22.95 8.62
C SER A 71 -4.89 -22.20 9.42
N TRP A 72 -5.46 -21.15 8.81
CA TRP A 72 -6.63 -20.48 9.38
C TRP A 72 -7.88 -21.37 9.46
N ASP A 73 -7.87 -22.54 8.82
CA ASP A 73 -8.93 -23.56 8.96
C ASP A 73 -8.90 -24.22 10.34
N ASP A 74 -7.73 -24.23 11.01
CA ASP A 74 -7.54 -24.74 12.37
C ASP A 74 -7.87 -23.68 13.45
N ALA A 75 -8.21 -22.45 13.04
CA ALA A 75 -8.43 -21.36 13.97
C ALA A 75 -9.77 -21.49 14.71
N ALA A 76 -9.75 -21.27 16.03
CA ALA A 76 -10.92 -21.09 16.91
C ALA A 76 -12.09 -20.26 16.34
N ALA A 77 -11.78 -19.31 15.46
CA ALA A 77 -12.76 -18.53 14.73
C ALA A 77 -12.17 -18.08 13.38
N PRO A 78 -13.00 -17.89 12.34
CA PRO A 78 -12.52 -17.40 11.05
C PRO A 78 -12.01 -15.95 11.13
N LEU A 79 -10.94 -15.65 10.40
CA LEU A 79 -10.43 -14.29 10.19
C LEU A 79 -11.38 -13.49 9.28
N THR A 80 -11.56 -12.21 9.58
CA THR A 80 -12.30 -11.29 8.70
C THR A 80 -11.56 -9.96 8.55
N VAL A 81 -11.36 -9.59 7.28
CA VAL A 81 -10.69 -8.34 6.88
C VAL A 81 -11.52 -7.57 5.85
N SER A 82 -12.76 -7.99 5.60
CA SER A 82 -13.65 -7.31 4.66
C SER A 82 -14.15 -6.01 5.27
N ARG A 83 -14.11 -4.94 4.48
CA ARG A 83 -14.52 -3.60 4.91
C ARG A 83 -15.96 -3.62 5.44
N GLU A 84 -16.85 -4.36 4.79
CA GLU A 84 -18.27 -4.43 5.11
C GLU A 84 -18.51 -5.02 6.51
N ALA A 85 -17.62 -5.91 6.97
CA ALA A 85 -17.70 -6.49 8.30
C ALA A 85 -16.97 -5.65 9.35
N VAL A 86 -15.83 -5.05 9.00
CA VAL A 86 -14.95 -4.38 9.96
C VAL A 86 -15.29 -2.91 10.17
N GLU A 87 -15.71 -2.19 9.12
CA GLU A 87 -16.06 -0.76 9.23
C GLU A 87 -17.16 -0.49 10.27
N PRO A 88 -18.27 -1.26 10.35
CA PRO A 88 -19.28 -1.04 11.39
C PRO A 88 -18.72 -1.19 12.82
N ILE A 89 -17.85 -2.18 13.04
CA ILE A 89 -17.20 -2.41 14.34
C ILE A 89 -16.29 -1.23 14.69
N TYR A 90 -15.47 -0.81 13.73
CA TYR A 90 -14.62 0.38 13.86
C TYR A 90 -15.44 1.61 14.26
N ARG A 91 -16.55 1.89 13.54
CA ARG A 91 -17.42 3.06 13.80
C ARG A 91 -18.06 3.01 15.18
N GLN A 92 -18.47 1.83 15.65
CA GLN A 92 -19.02 1.67 16.99
C GLN A 92 -17.98 1.99 18.07
N ILE A 93 -16.74 1.50 17.91
CA ILE A 93 -15.64 1.76 18.85
C ILE A 93 -15.26 3.25 18.81
N GLU A 94 -15.18 3.84 17.62
CA GLU A 94 -14.92 5.27 17.41
C GLU A 94 -16.00 6.15 18.07
N GLY A 95 -17.28 5.81 17.90
CA GLY A 95 -18.40 6.51 18.52
C GLY A 95 -18.31 6.49 20.05
N ARG A 96 -18.10 5.30 20.63
CA ARG A 96 -17.91 5.16 22.08
C ARG A 96 -16.71 5.95 22.60
N ALA A 97 -15.60 5.98 21.86
CA ALA A 97 -14.42 6.76 22.25
C ALA A 97 -14.71 8.27 22.26
N LYS A 98 -15.54 8.76 21.32
CA LYS A 98 -16.00 10.16 21.29
C LYS A 98 -16.93 10.46 22.46
N GLU A 99 -17.90 9.58 22.74
CA GLU A 99 -18.83 9.71 23.88
C GLU A 99 -18.11 9.74 25.23
N GLN A 100 -17.03 8.95 25.37
CA GLN A 100 -16.19 8.92 26.56
C GLN A 100 -15.15 10.04 26.62
N ASN A 101 -15.15 10.98 25.66
CA ASN A 101 -14.17 12.06 25.55
C ASN A 101 -12.71 11.57 25.53
N CYS A 102 -12.45 10.40 24.93
CA CYS A 102 -11.08 9.93 24.76
C CYS A 102 -10.28 10.97 23.94
N PRO A 103 -9.08 11.35 24.40
CA PRO A 103 -8.26 12.34 23.70
C PRO A 103 -7.86 11.84 22.32
N VAL A 104 -7.63 12.79 21.41
CA VAL A 104 -7.04 12.50 20.09
C VAL A 104 -5.55 12.28 20.29
N GLN A 105 -5.08 11.06 20.03
CA GLN A 105 -3.67 10.66 20.11
C GLN A 105 -2.95 10.82 18.78
N THR A 106 -3.68 10.70 17.67
CA THR A 106 -3.15 10.86 16.32
C THR A 106 -4.07 11.77 15.52
N ALA A 107 -3.53 12.89 15.05
CA ALA A 107 -4.29 13.83 14.22
C ALA A 107 -4.53 13.24 12.82
N PRO A 108 -5.71 13.45 12.22
CA PRO A 108 -5.94 13.11 10.82
C PRO A 108 -4.97 13.88 9.93
N GLN A 109 -4.37 13.20 8.95
CA GLN A 109 -3.55 13.86 7.94
C GLN A 109 -4.43 14.37 6.79
N PRO A 110 -4.16 15.58 6.28
CA PRO A 110 -4.89 16.10 5.12
C PRO A 110 -4.63 15.23 3.89
N LEU A 111 -5.65 15.13 3.03
CA LEU A 111 -5.60 14.36 1.79
C LEU A 111 -5.52 15.29 0.58
N THR A 112 -4.88 14.81 -0.48
CA THR A 112 -4.90 15.42 -1.81
C THR A 112 -5.34 14.42 -2.87
N TYR A 113 -5.96 14.92 -3.93
CA TYR A 113 -6.27 14.15 -5.14
C TYR A 113 -5.29 14.43 -6.28
N ASP A 114 -4.35 15.35 -6.06
CA ASP A 114 -3.26 15.57 -7.01
C ASP A 114 -2.32 14.37 -6.98
N SER A 115 -2.17 13.73 -8.14
CA SER A 115 -1.26 12.61 -8.31
C SER A 115 0.19 13.05 -8.49
N ASP A 116 0.48 14.32 -8.75
CA ASP A 116 1.81 14.80 -9.14
C ASP A 116 2.45 13.90 -10.21
N LEU A 117 1.64 13.44 -11.18
CA LEU A 117 2.05 12.45 -12.17
C LEU A 117 3.07 13.04 -13.13
N HIS A 118 4.26 12.44 -13.17
CA HIS A 118 5.32 12.80 -14.10
C HIS A 118 6.16 11.58 -14.47
N LEU A 119 6.99 11.73 -15.51
CA LEU A 119 7.98 10.71 -15.85
C LEU A 119 9.38 11.20 -15.45
N VAL A 120 10.21 10.27 -14.99
CA VAL A 120 11.64 10.51 -14.76
C VAL A 120 12.44 9.61 -15.69
N THR A 121 13.32 10.19 -16.52
CA THR A 121 14.17 9.42 -17.44
C THR A 121 15.26 8.64 -16.71
N ASP A 122 15.93 7.73 -17.42
CA ASP A 122 17.14 7.03 -16.97
C ASP A 122 18.29 7.96 -16.54
N THR A 123 18.31 9.19 -17.05
CA THR A 123 19.27 10.24 -16.66
C THR A 123 18.81 11.10 -15.48
N GLY A 124 17.61 10.88 -14.96
CA GLY A 124 17.02 11.67 -13.86
C GLY A 124 16.28 12.93 -14.31
N ALA A 125 16.24 13.25 -15.60
CA ALA A 125 15.44 14.38 -16.10
C ALA A 125 13.94 14.13 -15.93
N VAL A 126 13.22 15.14 -15.42
CA VAL A 126 11.76 15.11 -15.24
C VAL A 126 11.06 15.53 -16.53
N LEU A 127 10.07 14.74 -16.94
CA LEU A 127 9.19 15.03 -18.07
C LEU A 127 7.78 15.28 -17.54
N HIS A 128 7.29 16.49 -17.74
CA HIS A 128 5.94 16.87 -17.36
C HIS A 128 4.93 16.49 -18.45
N GLN A 129 3.67 16.29 -18.03
CA GLN A 129 2.57 16.05 -18.94
C GLN A 129 2.38 17.24 -19.89
N ILE A 130 2.11 16.95 -21.16
CA ILE A 130 1.85 17.97 -22.18
C ILE A 130 0.35 18.14 -22.39
N ARG A 131 -0.39 17.04 -22.22
CA ARG A 131 -1.83 16.98 -22.40
C ARG A 131 -2.41 15.81 -21.64
N GLU A 132 -3.63 15.99 -21.17
CA GLU A 132 -4.49 14.93 -20.67
C GLU A 132 -5.82 14.96 -21.43
N HIS A 133 -6.32 13.80 -21.83
CA HIS A 133 -7.63 13.67 -22.44
C HIS A 133 -8.17 12.24 -22.29
N ASN A 134 -9.43 12.09 -21.83
CA ASN A 134 -10.10 10.80 -21.64
C ASN A 134 -9.26 9.78 -20.85
N GLY A 135 -8.64 10.20 -19.74
CA GLY A 135 -7.80 9.33 -18.91
C GLY A 135 -6.49 8.90 -19.55
N ARG A 136 -6.07 9.53 -20.67
CA ARG A 136 -4.74 9.33 -21.27
C ARG A 136 -3.89 10.57 -21.07
N VAL A 137 -2.75 10.39 -20.42
CA VAL A 137 -1.75 11.43 -20.15
C VAL A 137 -0.62 11.30 -21.17
N MET A 138 -0.23 12.41 -21.78
CA MET A 138 0.74 12.43 -22.87
C MET A 138 2.07 13.05 -22.44
N PHE A 139 3.18 12.39 -22.78
CA PHE A 139 4.55 12.82 -22.48
C PHE A 139 5.42 12.80 -23.74
N MET A 140 6.27 13.81 -23.92
CA MET A 140 7.33 13.80 -24.93
C MET A 140 8.51 13.01 -24.37
N ILE A 141 8.94 11.97 -25.07
CA ILE A 141 10.11 11.18 -24.73
C ILE A 141 11.29 11.60 -25.64
N PRO A 142 12.34 12.21 -25.08
CA PRO A 142 13.52 12.59 -25.84
C PRO A 142 14.23 11.40 -26.50
N ALA A 143 15.07 11.73 -27.49
CA ALA A 143 15.95 10.75 -28.12
C ALA A 143 16.95 10.17 -27.12
N GLY A 144 17.26 8.88 -27.26
CA GLY A 144 18.24 8.18 -26.42
C GLY A 144 17.71 7.65 -25.10
N VAL A 145 16.52 8.07 -24.64
CA VAL A 145 15.89 7.54 -23.42
C VAL A 145 15.46 6.09 -23.65
N LYS A 146 15.97 5.17 -22.82
CA LYS A 146 15.65 3.72 -22.91
C LYS A 146 14.53 3.30 -21.99
N SER A 147 14.44 3.93 -20.83
CA SER A 147 13.44 3.64 -19.82
C SER A 147 13.02 4.92 -19.11
N VAL A 148 11.81 4.90 -18.56
CA VAL A 148 11.30 5.96 -17.68
C VAL A 148 10.79 5.36 -16.39
N ARG A 149 10.70 6.16 -15.34
CA ARG A 149 9.89 5.85 -14.16
C ARG A 149 8.62 6.68 -14.19
N ILE A 150 7.48 6.04 -14.01
CA ILE A 150 6.19 6.68 -13.78
C ILE A 150 6.15 7.03 -12.30
N VAL A 151 6.22 8.32 -11.99
CA VAL A 151 6.26 8.82 -10.62
C VAL A 151 4.95 9.51 -10.32
N SER A 152 4.39 9.23 -9.15
CA SER A 152 3.20 9.87 -8.63
C SER A 152 3.25 9.90 -7.11
N ASN A 153 2.43 10.75 -6.50
CA ASN A 153 2.00 10.55 -5.12
C ASN A 153 1.46 9.13 -4.97
N ALA A 154 1.70 8.54 -3.81
CA ALA A 154 1.27 7.19 -3.49
C ALA A 154 0.96 7.09 -2.01
N SER A 155 -0.06 6.30 -1.69
CA SER A 155 -0.52 6.10 -0.31
C SER A 155 -1.17 4.73 -0.18
N ARG A 156 -1.30 4.26 1.06
CA ARG A 156 -2.00 2.99 1.32
C ARG A 156 -3.48 3.26 1.50
N PRO A 157 -4.38 2.45 0.92
CA PRO A 157 -5.83 2.58 1.15
C PRO A 157 -6.21 2.63 2.63
N CYS A 158 -5.51 1.88 3.48
CA CYS A 158 -5.73 1.89 4.92
C CYS A 158 -5.42 3.23 5.61
N ASP A 159 -4.60 4.09 5.00
CA ASP A 159 -4.24 5.40 5.57
C ASP A 159 -5.19 6.50 5.08
N VAL A 160 -5.72 6.38 3.85
CA VAL A 160 -6.51 7.44 3.20
C VAL A 160 -8.02 7.19 3.23
N VAL A 161 -8.46 5.93 3.26
CA VAL A 161 -9.88 5.56 3.44
C VAL A 161 -10.19 5.32 4.91
N GLY A 162 -9.27 4.61 5.58
CA GLY A 162 -9.30 4.37 7.01
C GLY A 162 -8.76 2.98 7.40
N PRO A 163 -8.40 2.76 8.67
CA PRO A 163 -7.69 1.54 9.08
C PRO A 163 -8.48 0.25 8.89
N PHE A 164 -9.81 0.35 8.84
CA PHE A 164 -10.75 -0.73 8.55
C PHE A 164 -10.69 -1.28 7.12
N VAL A 165 -9.83 -0.72 6.26
CA VAL A 165 -9.43 -1.32 4.97
C VAL A 165 -8.12 -2.09 5.17
N ASP A 166 -8.07 -3.35 4.76
CA ASP A 166 -6.86 -4.18 4.93
C ASP A 166 -5.87 -4.10 3.77
N ASP A 167 -6.21 -3.43 2.67
CA ASP A 167 -5.23 -3.19 1.61
C ASP A 167 -4.12 -2.25 2.13
N ARG A 168 -2.95 -2.84 2.39
CA ARG A 168 -1.74 -2.18 2.91
C ARG A 168 -0.71 -1.90 1.82
N ARG A 169 -1.05 -2.15 0.55
CA ARG A 169 -0.17 -1.83 -0.57
C ARG A 169 -0.06 -0.31 -0.71
N THR A 170 1.14 0.17 -1.04
CA THR A 170 1.31 1.55 -1.47
C THR A 170 0.83 1.63 -2.91
N LEU A 171 -0.20 2.46 -3.17
CA LEU A 171 -0.81 2.60 -4.50
C LEU A 171 -0.57 4.02 -5.01
N GLY A 172 0.10 4.13 -6.15
CA GLY A 172 0.30 5.37 -6.88
C GLY A 172 -0.85 5.62 -7.85
N VAL A 173 -0.68 5.19 -9.09
CA VAL A 173 -1.70 5.26 -10.15
C VAL A 173 -1.93 3.88 -10.76
N LEU A 174 -3.17 3.63 -11.19
CA LEU A 174 -3.56 2.41 -11.88
C LEU A 174 -3.35 2.62 -13.38
N VAL A 175 -2.31 2.00 -13.91
CA VAL A 175 -1.91 2.15 -15.31
C VAL A 175 -2.55 1.06 -16.15
N GLY A 176 -3.19 1.46 -17.25
CA GLY A 176 -3.67 0.58 -18.32
C GLY A 176 -2.81 0.74 -19.58
N ASP A 177 -3.43 0.72 -20.76
CA ASP A 177 -2.75 0.80 -22.06
C ASP A 177 -1.65 1.88 -22.13
N VAL A 178 -0.43 1.45 -22.50
CA VAL A 178 0.72 2.34 -22.70
C VAL A 178 1.17 2.24 -24.14
N LYS A 179 1.16 3.38 -24.84
CA LYS A 179 1.52 3.46 -26.26
C LYS A 179 2.62 4.47 -26.49
N LEU A 180 3.55 4.13 -27.38
CA LEU A 180 4.60 5.00 -27.87
C LEU A 180 4.38 5.26 -29.36
N TYR A 181 4.27 6.53 -29.73
CA TYR A 181 4.14 6.99 -31.11
C TYR A 181 5.47 7.61 -31.54
N GLU A 182 6.14 7.01 -32.53
CA GLU A 182 7.47 7.41 -32.97
C GLU A 182 7.55 7.39 -34.50
N GLY A 183 7.55 8.56 -35.13
CA GLY A 183 7.38 8.69 -36.57
C GLY A 183 6.05 8.08 -37.03
N ASN A 184 6.11 7.08 -37.91
CA ASN A 184 4.93 6.34 -38.39
C ASN A 184 4.69 5.03 -37.61
N ALA A 185 5.52 4.71 -36.61
CA ALA A 185 5.39 3.50 -35.81
C ALA A 185 4.58 3.77 -34.54
N THR A 186 3.74 2.80 -34.17
CA THR A 186 3.07 2.76 -32.87
C THR A 186 3.46 1.47 -32.16
N THR A 187 4.02 1.59 -30.97
CA THR A 187 4.42 0.46 -30.13
C THR A 187 3.56 0.44 -28.87
N THR A 188 2.92 -0.69 -28.59
CA THR A 188 2.22 -0.90 -27.32
C THR A 188 3.15 -1.60 -26.35
N LEU A 189 3.32 -1.03 -25.15
CA LEU A 189 4.12 -1.62 -24.09
C LEU A 189 3.20 -2.44 -23.18
N THR A 190 3.44 -3.76 -23.10
CA THR A 190 2.63 -4.68 -22.28
C THR A 190 3.45 -5.49 -21.28
N ALA A 191 4.79 -5.42 -21.35
CA ALA A 191 5.66 -6.23 -20.50
C ALA A 191 5.41 -6.02 -19.00
N TYR A 192 5.08 -4.80 -18.59
CA TYR A 192 4.78 -4.45 -17.21
C TYR A 192 3.51 -5.14 -16.66
N LEU A 193 2.63 -5.67 -17.51
CA LEU A 193 1.42 -6.39 -17.10
C LEU A 193 1.70 -7.84 -16.69
N HIS A 194 2.89 -8.38 -17.00
CA HIS A 194 3.17 -9.81 -16.83
C HIS A 194 4.43 -10.10 -16.01
N GLN A 195 5.34 -9.14 -15.87
CA GLN A 195 6.57 -9.31 -15.10
C GLN A 195 6.32 -9.13 -13.60
N ALA A 196 6.30 -10.22 -12.82
CA ALA A 196 6.01 -10.16 -11.38
C ALA A 196 6.95 -9.19 -10.63
N ASP A 197 8.27 -9.35 -10.79
CA ASP A 197 9.28 -8.63 -10.01
C ASP A 197 9.76 -7.33 -10.70
N LEU A 198 8.82 -6.53 -11.21
CA LEU A 198 9.14 -5.25 -11.85
C LEU A 198 9.20 -4.12 -10.82
N SER A 199 10.34 -3.42 -10.76
CA SER A 199 10.57 -2.34 -9.79
C SER A 199 9.49 -1.26 -9.87
N GLY A 200 8.87 -0.97 -8.74
CA GLY A 200 7.90 0.11 -8.60
C GLY A 200 6.46 -0.26 -8.98
N TRP A 201 6.19 -1.54 -9.25
CA TRP A 201 4.85 -2.04 -9.56
C TRP A 201 4.36 -2.98 -8.47
N ASN A 202 3.07 -2.90 -8.14
CA ASN A 202 2.41 -3.85 -7.24
C ASN A 202 2.24 -5.22 -7.91
N ASN A 203 1.73 -6.22 -7.19
CA ASN A 203 1.50 -7.56 -7.76
C ASN A 203 0.64 -7.53 -9.04
N VAL A 204 0.86 -8.52 -9.91
CA VAL A 204 0.02 -8.72 -11.11
C VAL A 204 -1.30 -9.36 -10.67
N GLU A 205 -2.37 -8.58 -10.69
CA GLU A 205 -3.73 -9.02 -10.34
C GLU A 205 -4.64 -9.12 -11.57
N ASP A 206 -4.40 -8.25 -12.55
CA ASP A 206 -5.13 -8.16 -13.80
C ASP A 206 -4.13 -8.16 -14.97
N SER A 207 -4.54 -8.73 -16.09
CA SER A 207 -3.75 -8.79 -17.33
C SER A 207 -3.81 -7.51 -18.17
N THR A 208 -4.62 -6.51 -17.78
CA THR A 208 -4.93 -5.31 -18.55
C THR A 208 -4.52 -4.00 -17.86
N MET A 209 -4.34 -4.03 -16.54
CA MET A 209 -3.97 -2.87 -15.74
C MET A 209 -3.17 -3.28 -14.52
N ARG A 210 -2.32 -2.37 -14.02
CA ARG A 210 -1.48 -2.64 -12.85
C ARG A 210 -1.22 -1.36 -12.05
N TRP A 211 -1.29 -1.48 -10.73
CA TRP A 211 -0.97 -0.37 -9.83
C TRP A 211 0.54 -0.15 -9.76
N THR A 212 0.96 1.12 -9.85
CA THR A 212 2.30 1.55 -9.43
C THR A 212 2.37 1.67 -7.91
N ASP A 213 3.57 1.64 -7.33
CA ASP A 213 3.81 1.90 -5.90
C ASP A 213 4.23 3.36 -5.60
N GLY A 214 4.16 4.22 -6.63
CA GLY A 214 4.64 5.61 -6.59
C GLY A 214 5.88 5.87 -7.45
N SER A 215 6.65 4.85 -7.85
CA SER A 215 7.79 5.03 -8.77
C SER A 215 8.06 3.80 -9.66
N ALA A 216 7.16 3.57 -10.63
CA ALA A 216 7.15 2.40 -11.49
C ALA A 216 8.15 2.49 -12.66
N HIS A 217 9.07 1.53 -12.75
CA HIS A 217 9.98 1.43 -13.91
C HIS A 217 9.25 0.92 -15.16
N LEU A 218 9.43 1.60 -16.29
CA LEU A 218 8.87 1.23 -17.58
C LEU A 218 9.96 1.23 -18.65
N ASP A 219 10.26 0.06 -19.20
CA ASP A 219 11.14 -0.10 -20.35
C ASP A 219 10.42 0.32 -21.64
N LEU A 220 11.07 1.15 -22.45
CA LEU A 220 10.54 1.62 -23.73
C LEU A 220 10.92 0.69 -24.89
N GLY A 221 11.76 -0.32 -24.65
CA GLY A 221 12.22 -1.26 -25.64
C GLY A 221 13.19 -0.63 -26.66
N ARG A 222 13.29 -1.26 -27.83
CA ARG A 222 14.18 -0.77 -28.91
C ARG A 222 13.56 0.43 -29.61
N ARG A 223 14.29 1.54 -29.62
CA ARG A 223 13.91 2.79 -30.29
C ARG A 223 14.91 3.14 -31.39
N PRO A 224 14.48 3.78 -32.50
CA PRO A 224 15.40 4.32 -33.50
C PRO A 224 16.37 5.35 -32.90
N LEU A 225 17.56 5.46 -33.50
CA LEU A 225 18.56 6.43 -33.07
C LEU A 225 18.09 7.85 -33.40
N GLY A 226 18.14 8.75 -32.41
CA GLY A 226 17.82 10.17 -32.59
C GLY A 226 16.33 10.50 -32.67
N SER A 227 15.42 9.53 -32.53
CA SER A 227 13.99 9.79 -32.62
C SER A 227 13.39 10.29 -31.31
N ILE A 228 12.43 11.20 -31.44
CA ILE A 228 11.59 11.68 -30.36
C ILE A 228 10.26 10.93 -30.46
N ALA A 229 9.70 10.53 -29.33
CA ALA A 229 8.42 9.83 -29.29
C ALA A 229 7.39 10.56 -28.42
N LEU A 230 6.11 10.38 -28.73
CA LEU A 230 5.00 10.76 -27.87
C LEU A 230 4.53 9.49 -27.15
N MET A 231 4.59 9.47 -25.81
CA MET A 231 4.00 8.41 -25.01
C MET A 231 2.60 8.81 -24.58
N ALA A 232 1.63 7.91 -24.75
CA ALA A 232 0.31 7.99 -24.14
C ALA A 232 0.16 6.92 -23.06
N LEU A 233 -0.05 7.37 -21.82
CA LEU A 233 -0.20 6.56 -20.63
C LEU A 233 -1.67 6.59 -20.18
N GLN A 234 -2.37 5.46 -20.19
CA GLN A 234 -3.75 5.39 -19.70
C GLN A 234 -3.77 5.23 -18.17
N ILE A 235 -4.45 6.16 -17.48
CA ILE A 235 -4.64 6.15 -16.03
C ILE A 235 -6.12 5.88 -15.75
N HIS A 236 -6.39 4.77 -15.06
CA HIS A 236 -7.76 4.36 -14.69
C HIS A 236 -8.19 4.89 -13.32
N ALA A 237 -7.25 4.98 -12.38
CA ALA A 237 -7.51 5.40 -11.02
C ALA A 237 -6.24 5.94 -10.38
N GLY A 238 -6.43 6.73 -9.34
CA GLY A 238 -5.38 7.30 -8.50
C GLY A 238 -6.02 7.99 -7.31
N GLY A 239 -5.26 8.12 -6.24
CA GLY A 239 -5.65 8.84 -5.03
C GLY A 239 -6.86 8.24 -4.28
N PRO A 240 -7.28 8.90 -3.19
CA PRO A 240 -6.61 10.04 -2.56
C PRO A 240 -5.22 9.67 -2.00
N TYR A 241 -4.39 10.68 -1.77
CA TYR A 241 -3.04 10.56 -1.22
C TYR A 241 -2.91 11.38 0.06
N LEU A 242 -2.04 10.94 0.96
CA LEU A 242 -1.63 11.77 2.09
C LEU A 242 -0.87 12.99 1.57
N LEU A 243 -1.26 14.18 2.00
CA LEU A 243 -0.55 15.40 1.68
C LEU A 243 0.80 15.38 2.42
N ALA A 244 1.91 15.27 1.69
CA ALA A 244 3.24 15.36 2.29
C ALA A 244 3.43 16.74 2.95
N ASP A 245 4.07 16.79 4.12
CA ASP A 245 4.34 18.05 4.86
C ASP A 245 5.09 19.10 4.02
N THR A 246 5.79 18.68 2.96
CA THR A 246 6.45 19.56 1.99
C THR A 246 5.49 20.46 1.19
N ALA A 247 4.19 20.18 1.16
CA ALA A 247 3.20 21.03 0.49
C ALA A 247 2.83 22.29 1.30
N PHE A 248 3.10 22.32 2.61
CA PHE A 248 2.91 23.54 3.41
C PHE A 248 3.86 24.67 3.00
N GLU A 249 5.05 24.37 2.49
CA GLU A 249 6.00 25.40 2.05
C GLU A 249 5.65 26.01 0.68
N LYS A 250 5.10 25.23 -0.26
CA LYS A 250 4.73 25.77 -1.59
C LYS A 250 3.50 26.69 -1.55
N SER A 251 2.55 26.46 -0.65
CA SER A 251 1.41 27.38 -0.49
C SER A 251 1.77 28.69 0.21
N ALA A 252 2.79 28.70 1.07
CA ALA A 252 3.24 29.91 1.76
C ALA A 252 4.09 30.85 0.87
N LEU A 253 4.58 30.37 -0.28
CA LEU A 253 5.35 31.16 -1.24
C LEU A 253 4.48 31.84 -2.33
N HIS A 254 3.17 31.58 -2.33
CA HIS A 254 2.22 32.15 -3.29
C HIS A 254 1.06 32.94 -2.65
N ALA A 255 1.13 33.23 -1.34
CA ALA A 255 0.16 34.06 -0.62
C ALA A 255 0.70 35.47 -0.35
#